data_AF-A0A2I1D7Q6-F1
#
_entry.id   AF-A0A2I1D7Q6-F1
#
_cell.length_a   1.000
_cell.length_b   1.000
_cell.length_c   1.000
_cell.angle_alpha   90.00
_cell.angle_beta   90.00
_cell.angle_gamma   90.00
#
_symmetry.space_group_name_H-M   'P 1'
#
loop_
_entity.id
_entity.type
_entity.pdbx_description
1 polymer ?
#
loop_
_entity_poly.entity_id
_entity_poly.type
_entity_poly.pdbx_seq_one_letter_code
_entity_poly.pdbx_strand_id
1 'polypeptide(L)'
;MLSQYYLAMLATLAAGSSAAALEPRQPTCTFKLGYLHTQNPVGGGDVNLSCHATLDYGDGRKENLSEKCNEVSRDHCYESQLPFKICIVTNTDNTDGYLDYANKHRDFNEEGCSKDGWANPVGASNEVTCTFPCD
;
A
#
# COMPACT_ATOMS: atom_id res chain seq x y z
N MET A 1 24.25 -74.47 -26.72
CA MET A 1 23.34 -73.52 -26.06
C MET A 1 24.12 -72.90 -24.90
N LEU A 2 24.69 -71.71 -25.12
CA LEU A 2 25.51 -71.00 -24.13
C LEU A 2 24.74 -69.76 -23.67
N SER A 3 24.38 -69.80 -22.39
CA SER A 3 23.72 -68.76 -21.61
C SER A 3 24.70 -67.65 -21.28
N GLN A 4 24.38 -66.41 -21.64
CA GLN A 4 25.10 -65.21 -21.18
C GLN A 4 24.11 -64.13 -20.78
N TYR A 5 23.91 -64.05 -19.46
CA TYR A 5 23.26 -62.96 -18.75
C TYR A 5 24.18 -61.74 -18.74
N TYR A 6 23.69 -60.57 -19.13
CA TYR A 6 24.18 -59.28 -18.61
C TYR A 6 23.04 -58.28 -18.57
N LEU A 7 22.46 -58.13 -17.37
CA LEU A 7 21.63 -56.99 -16.97
C LEU A 7 22.58 -55.86 -16.58
N ALA A 8 22.59 -54.76 -17.34
CA ALA A 8 23.17 -53.50 -16.89
C ALA A 8 22.04 -52.59 -16.42
N MET A 9 21.92 -52.45 -15.10
CA MET A 9 21.07 -51.45 -14.45
C MET A 9 21.55 -50.04 -14.79
N LEU A 10 20.67 -49.23 -15.37
CA LEU A 10 20.81 -47.77 -15.40
C LEU A 10 20.03 -47.22 -14.20
N ALA A 11 20.76 -46.87 -13.14
CA ALA A 11 20.23 -46.05 -12.06
C ALA A 11 20.15 -44.60 -12.55
N THR A 12 19.00 -44.19 -13.06
CA THR A 12 18.68 -42.77 -13.25
C THR A 12 18.47 -42.14 -11.87
N LEU A 13 19.50 -41.48 -11.36
CA LEU A 13 19.36 -40.49 -10.29
C LEU A 13 18.49 -39.34 -10.83
N ALA A 14 17.19 -39.44 -10.62
CA ALA A 14 16.31 -38.28 -10.68
C ALA A 14 16.75 -37.34 -9.56
N ALA A 15 17.60 -36.36 -9.90
CA ALA A 15 17.80 -35.19 -9.07
C ALA A 15 16.44 -34.52 -8.92
N GLY A 16 15.75 -34.84 -7.83
CA GLY A 16 14.57 -34.12 -7.38
C GLY A 16 15.00 -32.72 -7.03
N SER A 17 15.02 -31.83 -8.02
CA SER A 17 15.04 -30.40 -7.79
C SER A 17 13.75 -30.09 -7.04
N SER A 18 13.83 -29.95 -5.72
CA SER A 18 12.80 -29.26 -4.95
C SER A 18 12.81 -27.80 -5.42
N ALA A 19 12.15 -27.54 -6.55
CA ALA A 19 11.67 -26.22 -6.85
C ALA A 19 10.66 -25.93 -5.73
N ALA A 20 11.09 -25.15 -4.73
CA ALA A 20 10.14 -24.47 -3.88
C ALA A 20 9.23 -23.70 -4.84
N ALA A 21 7.98 -24.14 -4.96
CA ALA A 21 6.98 -23.37 -5.66
C ALA A 21 6.92 -22.04 -4.90
N LEU A 22 7.50 -20.99 -5.49
CA LEU A 22 7.23 -19.63 -5.06
C LEU A 22 5.74 -19.45 -5.30
N GLU A 23 4.93 -19.63 -4.26
CA GLU A 23 3.54 -19.21 -4.31
C GLU A 23 3.53 -17.75 -4.81
N PRO A 24 2.66 -17.41 -5.78
CA PRO A 24 2.51 -16.02 -6.20
C PRO A 24 2.19 -15.21 -4.94
N ARG A 25 3.16 -14.40 -4.48
CA ARG A 25 2.91 -13.49 -3.37
C ARG A 25 1.83 -12.54 -3.85
N GLN A 26 0.66 -12.58 -3.21
CA GLN A 26 -0.37 -11.59 -3.51
C GLN A 26 0.24 -10.21 -3.33
N PRO A 27 0.10 -9.31 -4.32
CA PRO A 27 0.66 -7.98 -4.21
C PRO A 27 0.06 -7.27 -3.00
N THR A 28 0.91 -6.60 -2.23
CA THR A 28 0.48 -5.78 -1.10
C THR A 28 0.31 -4.35 -1.60
N CYS A 29 -0.91 -3.84 -1.47
CA CYS A 29 -1.26 -2.48 -1.80
C CYS A 29 -0.85 -1.55 -0.66
N THR A 30 -0.41 -0.35 -1.01
CA THR A 30 -0.07 0.70 -0.04
C THR A 30 -0.89 1.95 -0.37
N PHE A 31 -1.84 2.27 0.49
CA PHE A 31 -2.60 3.51 0.41
C PHE A 31 -1.96 4.57 1.30
N LYS A 32 -1.80 5.78 0.76
CA LYS A 32 -1.29 6.94 1.49
C LYS A 32 -2.28 8.07 1.43
N LEU A 33 -2.51 8.70 2.57
CA LEU A 33 -3.41 9.84 2.74
C LEU A 33 -2.70 10.91 3.55
N GLY A 34 -2.61 12.13 3.05
CA GLY A 34 -1.88 13.16 3.78
C GLY A 34 -2.11 14.58 3.30
N TYR A 35 -1.55 15.51 4.06
CA TYR A 35 -1.48 16.90 3.70
C TYR A 35 -0.11 17.48 4.05
N LEU A 36 0.24 18.54 3.34
CA LEU A 36 1.35 19.44 3.64
C LEU A 36 0.83 20.86 3.65
N HIS A 37 1.04 21.53 4.77
CA HIS A 37 0.76 22.94 4.96
C HIS A 37 2.08 23.65 5.27
N THR A 38 2.50 24.59 4.43
CA THR A 38 3.70 25.41 4.69
C THR A 38 3.33 26.89 4.73
N GLN A 39 4.06 27.63 5.55
CA GLN A 39 3.88 29.07 5.72
C GLN A 39 5.23 29.78 5.79
N ASN A 40 5.34 30.95 5.16
CA ASN A 40 6.51 31.81 5.31
C ASN A 40 6.46 32.57 6.66
N PRO A 41 7.31 32.23 7.64
CA PRO A 41 7.24 32.82 8.98
C PRO A 41 7.73 34.27 9.03
N VAL A 42 8.48 34.74 8.01
CA VAL A 42 9.11 36.08 7.99
C VAL A 42 8.23 37.11 7.27
N GLY A 43 7.45 36.67 6.27
CA GLY A 43 6.66 37.55 5.41
C GLY A 43 5.13 37.46 5.58
N GLY A 44 4.63 36.47 6.34
CA GLY A 44 3.20 36.33 6.66
C GLY A 44 2.25 36.14 5.48
N GLY A 45 2.76 35.82 4.27
CA GLY A 45 1.96 35.89 3.03
C GLY A 45 1.83 34.57 2.27
N ASP A 46 2.89 33.77 2.18
CA ASP A 46 2.86 32.56 1.35
C ASP A 46 2.42 31.37 2.20
N VAL A 47 1.17 30.95 1.98
CA VAL A 47 0.62 29.71 2.53
C VAL A 47 0.44 28.73 1.37
N ASN A 48 1.05 27.54 1.49
CA ASN A 48 0.81 26.45 0.56
C ASN A 48 0.09 25.33 1.30
N LEU A 49 -1.04 24.88 0.76
CA LEU A 49 -1.75 23.69 1.21
C LEU A 49 -1.86 22.72 0.05
N SER A 50 -1.26 21.54 0.20
CA SER A 50 -1.42 20.42 -0.72
C SER A 50 -1.91 19.20 0.03
N CYS A 51 -2.79 18.43 -0.60
CA CYS A 51 -3.30 17.18 -0.07
C CYS A 51 -3.08 16.07 -1.09
N HIS A 52 -2.99 14.83 -0.64
CA HIS A 52 -2.82 13.68 -1.51
C HIS A 52 -3.49 12.43 -0.95
N ALA A 53 -4.14 11.69 -1.84
CA ALA A 53 -4.53 10.30 -1.67
C ALA A 53 -3.88 9.51 -2.81
N THR A 54 -3.05 8.53 -2.49
CA THR A 54 -2.34 7.72 -3.50
C THR A 54 -2.41 6.24 -3.17
N LEU A 55 -2.31 5.41 -4.21
CA LEU A 55 -2.30 3.96 -4.09
C LEU A 55 -1.11 3.39 -4.89
N ASP A 56 -0.28 2.61 -4.22
CA ASP A 56 0.72 1.73 -4.84
C ASP A 56 0.15 0.31 -4.87
N TYR A 57 0.13 -0.32 -6.04
CA TYR A 57 -0.42 -1.66 -6.23
C TYR A 57 0.57 -2.78 -5.86
N GLY A 58 1.79 -2.45 -5.42
CA GLY A 58 2.83 -3.43 -5.08
C GLY A 58 3.46 -4.13 -6.29
N ASP A 59 2.94 -3.89 -7.50
CA ASP A 59 3.44 -4.40 -8.79
C ASP A 59 4.23 -3.34 -9.58
N GLY A 60 4.51 -2.19 -8.95
CA GLY A 60 5.18 -1.04 -9.55
C GLY A 60 4.24 0.00 -10.15
N ARG A 61 2.94 -0.30 -10.28
CA ARG A 61 1.95 0.73 -10.63
C ARG A 61 1.63 1.60 -9.41
N LYS A 62 1.45 2.89 -9.68
CA LYS A 62 1.02 3.89 -8.70
C LYS A 62 -0.06 4.75 -9.30
N GLU A 63 -1.00 5.18 -8.47
CA GLU A 63 -2.12 6.02 -8.86
C GLU A 63 -2.32 7.16 -7.87
N ASN A 64 -2.60 8.34 -8.41
CA ASN A 64 -3.02 9.50 -7.64
C ASN A 64 -4.55 9.54 -7.64
N LEU A 65 -5.14 9.19 -6.51
CA LEU A 65 -6.59 9.07 -6.35
C LEU A 65 -7.24 10.44 -6.17
N SER A 66 -6.59 11.36 -5.44
CA SER A 66 -7.04 12.74 -5.31
C SER A 66 -5.95 13.66 -4.78
N GLU A 67 -5.98 14.92 -5.23
CA GLU A 67 -5.23 16.04 -4.64
C GLU A 67 -6.13 17.06 -3.95
N LYS A 68 -7.44 16.82 -3.95
CA LYS A 68 -8.41 17.75 -3.41
C LYS A 68 -8.54 17.56 -1.91
N CYS A 69 -8.17 18.58 -1.14
CA CYS A 69 -8.23 18.52 0.31
C CYS A 69 -9.62 18.21 0.89
N ASN A 70 -10.71 18.58 0.19
CA ASN A 70 -12.07 18.24 0.63
C ASN A 70 -12.44 16.76 0.45
N GLU A 71 -11.67 16.01 -0.35
CA GLU A 71 -11.79 14.55 -0.53
C GLU A 71 -10.75 13.80 0.32
N VAL A 72 -9.63 14.44 0.66
CA VAL A 72 -8.54 13.84 1.46
C VAL A 72 -8.74 13.96 2.96
N SER A 73 -9.26 15.10 3.44
CA SER A 73 -9.39 15.40 4.86
C SER A 73 -10.79 15.14 5.44
N ARG A 74 -11.56 14.27 4.77
CA ARG A 74 -12.95 13.94 5.09
C ARG A 74 -13.29 12.55 4.57
N ASP A 75 -14.41 12.03 5.03
CA ASP A 75 -14.98 10.78 4.52
C ASP A 75 -15.16 10.84 3.00
N HIS A 76 -14.56 9.89 2.31
CA HIS A 76 -14.58 9.83 0.86
C HIS A 76 -14.31 8.42 0.34
N CYS A 77 -14.84 8.09 -0.83
CA CYS A 77 -14.57 6.83 -1.52
C CYS A 77 -13.92 7.10 -2.87
N TYR A 78 -12.71 6.58 -3.06
CA TYR A 78 -11.94 6.69 -4.28
C TYR A 78 -12.22 5.51 -5.22
N GLU A 79 -12.41 5.81 -6.50
CA GLU A 79 -12.29 4.80 -7.56
C GLU A 79 -10.81 4.48 -7.77
N SER A 80 -10.50 3.23 -8.06
CA SER A 80 -9.14 2.78 -8.38
C SER A 80 -9.21 1.66 -9.44
N GLN A 81 -8.06 1.11 -9.82
CA GLN A 81 -7.99 -0.09 -10.66
C GLN A 81 -8.23 -1.39 -9.88
N LEU A 82 -8.47 -1.32 -8.57
CA LEU A 82 -8.92 -2.45 -7.77
C LEU A 82 -10.39 -2.79 -8.09
N PRO A 83 -10.84 -4.04 -7.88
CA PRO A 83 -12.23 -4.42 -8.14
C PRO A 83 -13.23 -3.82 -7.11
N PHE A 84 -12.74 -3.03 -6.15
CA PHE A 84 -13.50 -2.39 -5.10
C PHE A 84 -13.07 -0.93 -4.93
N LYS A 85 -13.92 -0.14 -4.28
CA LYS A 85 -13.60 1.23 -3.87
C LYS A 85 -12.77 1.23 -2.60
N ILE A 86 -11.94 2.25 -2.47
CA ILE A 86 -11.17 2.54 -1.26
C ILE A 86 -11.91 3.67 -0.55
N CYS A 87 -12.51 3.39 0.61
CA CYS A 87 -13.27 4.39 1.36
C CYS A 87 -12.55 4.74 2.64
N ILE A 88 -12.39 6.02 2.92
CA ILE A 88 -11.86 6.51 4.19
C ILE A 88 -12.98 7.11 5.03
N VAL A 89 -12.85 6.98 6.33
CA VAL A 89 -13.50 7.83 7.32
C VAL A 89 -12.40 8.43 8.17
N THR A 90 -12.35 9.75 8.27
CA THR A 90 -11.23 10.43 8.95
C THR A 90 -11.60 11.80 9.48
N ASN A 91 -10.72 12.35 10.32
CA ASN A 91 -10.80 13.73 10.79
C ASN A 91 -10.06 14.69 9.85
N THR A 92 -10.23 15.99 10.07
CA THR A 92 -9.70 17.05 9.18
C THR A 92 -8.19 17.07 9.03
N ASP A 93 -7.48 16.47 9.97
CA ASP A 93 -6.02 16.41 10.05
C ASP A 93 -5.47 15.00 9.75
N ASN A 94 -6.30 14.04 9.35
CA ASN A 94 -5.91 12.68 9.02
C ASN A 94 -5.16 11.96 10.16
N THR A 95 -5.39 12.35 11.42
CA THR A 95 -4.73 11.73 12.58
C THR A 95 -5.50 10.55 13.13
N ASP A 96 -6.77 10.38 12.75
CA ASP A 96 -7.61 9.29 13.22
C ASP A 96 -8.60 8.83 12.13
N GLY A 97 -9.17 7.66 12.34
CA GLY A 97 -10.16 7.05 11.45
C GLY A 97 -9.69 5.72 10.86
N TYR A 98 -10.23 5.38 9.69
CA TYR A 98 -10.05 4.07 9.10
C TYR A 98 -10.17 4.08 7.57
N LEU A 99 -9.67 3.00 6.98
CA LEU A 99 -9.78 2.63 5.58
C LEU A 99 -10.62 1.36 5.44
N ASP A 100 -11.69 1.44 4.66
CA ASP A 100 -12.45 0.31 4.16
C ASP A 100 -11.98 -0.05 2.74
N TYR A 101 -11.76 -1.34 2.51
CA TYR A 101 -11.35 -1.91 1.24
C TYR A 101 -12.00 -3.29 1.06
N ALA A 102 -12.61 -3.53 -0.09
CA ALA A 102 -13.46 -4.70 -0.32
C ALA A 102 -14.52 -4.85 0.80
N ASN A 103 -14.42 -5.92 1.60
CA ASN A 103 -15.25 -6.21 2.76
C ASN A 103 -14.46 -6.15 4.09
N LYS A 104 -13.28 -5.52 4.08
CA LYS A 104 -12.35 -5.43 5.19
C LYS A 104 -12.20 -3.98 5.64
N HIS A 105 -11.73 -3.85 6.86
CA HIS A 105 -11.52 -2.61 7.56
C HIS A 105 -10.08 -2.53 8.08
N ARG A 106 -9.52 -1.33 8.08
CA ARG A 106 -8.20 -1.02 8.64
C ARG A 106 -8.26 0.28 9.41
N ASP A 107 -8.19 0.18 10.73
CA ASP A 107 -8.06 1.36 11.58
C ASP A 107 -6.66 1.97 11.42
N PHE A 108 -6.57 3.29 11.36
CA PHE A 108 -5.30 4.00 11.19
C PHE A 108 -4.36 3.82 12.39
N ASN A 109 -4.87 3.39 13.55
CA ASN A 109 -4.12 3.13 14.79
C ASN A 109 -3.76 1.65 14.98
N GLU A 110 -4.14 0.77 14.06
CA GLU A 110 -3.87 -0.66 14.13
C GLU A 110 -2.67 -1.09 13.29
N GLU A 111 -2.24 -2.34 13.47
CA GLU A 111 -1.20 -2.95 12.66
C GLU A 111 -1.56 -2.91 11.17
N GLY A 112 -0.55 -2.57 10.36
CA GLY A 112 -0.71 -2.34 8.92
C GLY A 112 -0.87 -0.87 8.55
N CYS A 113 -1.03 0.04 9.52
CA CYS A 113 -0.93 1.47 9.30
C CYS A 113 0.22 2.11 10.08
N SER A 114 0.82 3.15 9.50
CA SER A 114 1.77 4.04 10.14
C SER A 114 1.39 5.48 9.91
N LYS A 115 1.85 6.35 10.81
CA LYS A 115 1.63 7.80 10.76
C LYS A 115 2.97 8.50 10.81
N ASP A 116 3.17 9.48 9.95
CA ASP A 116 4.32 10.37 9.97
C ASP A 116 3.85 11.80 9.83
N GLY A 117 4.51 12.72 10.53
CA GLY A 117 4.06 14.11 10.55
C GLY A 117 4.95 15.00 11.41
N TRP A 118 4.83 16.29 11.17
CA TRP A 118 5.52 17.31 11.93
C TRP A 118 4.66 18.57 12.01
N ALA A 119 4.93 19.40 13.02
CA ALA A 119 4.34 20.73 13.15
C ALA A 119 5.36 21.69 13.78
N ASN A 120 5.56 22.85 13.18
CA ASN A 120 6.47 23.88 13.65
C ASN A 120 6.03 25.27 13.10
N PRO A 121 6.72 26.38 13.43
CA PRO A 121 6.33 27.70 12.94
C PRO A 121 6.35 27.90 11.41
N VAL A 122 6.95 26.99 10.64
CA VAL A 122 6.98 27.04 9.17
C VAL A 122 5.91 26.16 8.53
N GLY A 123 5.11 25.42 9.31
CA GLY A 123 4.02 24.62 8.77
C GLY A 123 3.68 23.38 9.58
N ALA A 124 2.95 22.47 8.93
CA ALA A 124 2.68 21.14 9.43
C ALA A 124 2.48 20.15 8.27
N SER A 125 2.71 18.87 8.54
CA SER A 125 2.28 17.78 7.66
C SER A 125 1.77 16.61 8.47
N ASN A 126 0.89 15.82 7.86
CA ASN A 126 0.54 14.50 8.34
C ASN A 126 0.37 13.57 7.13
N GLU A 127 0.84 12.33 7.25
CA GLU A 127 0.65 11.24 6.31
C GLU A 127 0.31 9.96 7.08
N VAL A 128 -0.84 9.38 6.74
CA VAL A 128 -1.20 8.00 7.10
C VAL A 128 -0.81 7.11 5.93
N THR A 129 -0.05 6.04 6.20
CA THR A 129 0.28 5.00 5.24
C THR A 129 -0.29 3.68 5.73
N CYS A 130 -1.18 3.05 4.96
CA CYS A 130 -1.78 1.76 5.28
C CYS A 130 -1.46 0.72 4.20
N THR A 131 -1.13 -0.50 4.62
CA THR A 131 -0.89 -1.64 3.73
C THR A 131 -1.99 -2.69 3.87
N PHE A 132 -2.38 -3.28 2.74
CA PHE A 132 -3.43 -4.30 2.67
C PHE A 132 -3.27 -5.17 1.43
N PRO A 133 -3.88 -6.37 1.39
CA PRO A 133 -3.91 -7.19 0.16
C PRO A 133 -4.66 -6.47 -0.98
N CYS A 134 -4.14 -6.53 -2.20
CA CYS A 134 -4.77 -5.87 -3.36
C CYS A 134 -6.02 -6.59 -3.92
N ASP A 135 -6.42 -7.73 -3.36
CA ASP A 135 -7.47 -8.62 -3.90
C ASP A 135 -8.82 -8.50 -3.18
#